data_AF-A0A015KS71-F1
#
_entry.id   AF-A0A015KS71-F1
#
_cell.length_a   1.000
_cell.length_b   1.000
_cell.length_c   1.000
_cell.angle_alpha   90.00
_cell.angle_beta   90.00
_cell.angle_gamma   90.00
#
_symmetry.space_group_name_H-M   'P 1'
#
loop_
_entity.id
_entity.type
_entity.pdbx_description
1 polymer ?
#
loop_
_entity_poly.entity_id
_entity_poly.type
_entity_poly.pdbx_seq_one_letter_code
_entity_poly.pdbx_strand_id
1 'polypeptide(L)'
;MSKMSKKLDIRVIVGLDFGTTYSGFTLCHVDDDLANIKTNSEWPEELGRLKTNTVLQYDNDFTEVELWGKPALCKKPNRKGKDTETKPVELFKLHLGNCLEKYKPKLPVNFKKAITNYLGEIGKLIKETIPKYWEGIDFMEHVLLVVSIPAEFSESDKAIMRECTFNAGLIGEKNSEKLQFTTEPEAAAVYCMHSSLREYKLTEPGSKFIYFIKYAYY
;
A
#
# COMPACT_ATOMS: atom_id res chain seq x y z
N MET A 1 34.09 14.53 13.10
CA MET A 1 33.49 14.51 11.74
C MET A 1 31.99 14.58 11.91
N SER A 2 31.36 15.68 11.54
CA SER A 2 29.89 15.78 11.58
C SER A 2 29.30 14.81 10.55
N LYS A 3 28.33 14.00 10.96
CA LYS A 3 27.43 13.33 10.01
C LYS A 3 26.67 14.45 9.30
N MET A 4 27.10 14.83 8.09
CA MET A 4 26.19 15.52 7.17
C MET A 4 24.99 14.59 6.98
N SER A 5 23.83 15.04 7.45
CA SER A 5 22.55 14.45 7.05
C SER A 5 22.53 14.47 5.53
N LYS A 6 22.63 13.29 4.88
CA LYS A 6 22.36 13.18 3.45
C LYS A 6 20.91 13.59 3.29
N LYS A 7 20.67 14.76 2.69
CA LYS A 7 19.33 15.19 2.29
C LYS A 7 18.73 14.05 1.45
N LEU A 8 17.58 13.54 1.88
CA LEU A 8 16.86 12.51 1.12
C LEU A 8 16.52 13.10 -0.26
N ASP A 9 17.00 12.47 -1.34
CA ASP A 9 16.62 12.81 -2.71
C ASP A 9 15.27 12.15 -3.00
N ILE A 10 14.18 12.80 -2.60
CA ILE A 10 12.81 12.32 -2.85
C ILE A 10 12.27 13.07 -4.06
N ARG A 11 11.81 12.32 -5.07
CA ARG A 11 11.21 12.86 -6.30
C ARG A 11 9.75 12.45 -6.47
N VAL A 12 9.39 11.26 -6.00
CA VAL A 12 8.02 10.74 -6.06
C VAL A 12 7.55 10.33 -4.67
N ILE A 13 6.31 10.67 -4.35
CA ILE A 13 5.61 10.23 -3.14
C ILE A 13 4.55 9.21 -3.54
N VAL A 14 4.57 8.05 -2.89
CA VAL A 14 3.56 7.00 -3.04
C VAL A 14 2.68 7.00 -1.78
N GLY A 15 1.41 7.34 -1.94
CA GLY A 15 0.41 7.13 -0.89
C GLY A 15 -0.22 5.74 -1.05
N LEU A 16 -0.03 4.86 -0.07
CA LEU A 16 -0.58 3.50 -0.07
C LEU A 16 -1.61 3.35 1.06
N ASP A 17 -2.86 3.07 0.67
CA ASP A 17 -3.88 2.57 1.59
C ASP A 17 -3.89 1.06 1.52
N PHE A 18 -3.28 0.44 2.52
CA PHE A 18 -3.33 -0.99 2.73
C PHE A 18 -4.53 -1.31 3.64
N GLY A 19 -5.74 -1.28 3.10
CA GLY A 19 -6.97 -1.53 3.85
C GLY A 19 -7.23 -3.01 4.11
N THR A 20 -8.12 -3.32 5.06
CA THR A 20 -8.46 -4.71 5.42
C THR A 20 -9.14 -5.47 4.27
N THR A 21 -10.00 -4.79 3.52
CA THR A 21 -10.80 -5.40 2.44
C THR A 21 -10.37 -4.95 1.06
N TYR A 22 -9.96 -3.69 0.93
CA TYR A 22 -9.52 -3.09 -0.33
C TYR A 22 -8.25 -2.30 -0.10
N SER A 23 -7.37 -2.28 -1.09
CA SER A 23 -6.18 -1.43 -1.12
C SER A 23 -6.13 -0.58 -2.38
N GLY A 24 -5.52 0.59 -2.26
CA GLY A 24 -5.33 1.54 -3.36
C GLY A 24 -4.00 2.27 -3.21
N PHE A 25 -3.49 2.83 -4.29
CA PHE A 25 -2.30 3.69 -4.23
C PHE A 25 -2.35 4.87 -5.19
N THR A 26 -1.54 5.86 -4.86
CA THR A 26 -1.53 7.19 -5.47
C THR A 26 -0.09 7.65 -5.61
N LEU A 27 0.20 8.39 -6.66
CA LEU A 27 1.54 8.86 -6.98
C LEU A 27 1.51 10.37 -7.19
N CYS A 28 2.53 11.06 -6.69
CA CYS A 28 2.75 12.46 -6.98
C CYS A 28 4.24 12.76 -7.12
N HIS A 29 4.62 13.54 -8.13
CA HIS A 29 5.96 14.12 -8.19
C HIS A 29 6.06 15.29 -7.20
N VAL A 30 7.22 15.49 -6.58
CA VAL A 30 7.42 16.57 -5.59
C VAL A 30 7.26 17.97 -6.18
N ASP A 31 7.63 18.11 -7.46
CA ASP A 31 7.53 19.36 -8.23
C ASP A 31 6.14 19.59 -8.84
N ASP A 32 5.26 18.57 -8.83
CA ASP A 32 3.91 18.71 -9.36
C ASP A 32 2.99 19.48 -8.39
N ASP A 33 1.95 20.08 -8.97
CA ASP A 33 0.79 20.56 -8.21
C ASP A 33 0.00 19.35 -7.67
N LEU A 34 -0.60 19.50 -6.50
CA LEU A 34 -1.51 18.53 -5.91
C LEU A 34 -2.72 18.23 -6.82
N ALA A 35 -3.04 19.11 -7.77
CA ALA A 35 -4.03 18.83 -8.81
C ALA A 35 -3.63 17.68 -9.77
N ASN A 36 -2.34 17.31 -9.84
CA ASN A 36 -1.81 16.33 -10.79
C ASN A 36 -1.60 14.93 -10.19
N ILE A 37 -2.10 14.66 -8.99
CA ILE A 37 -2.00 13.34 -8.34
C ILE A 37 -2.53 12.24 -9.27
N LYS A 38 -1.73 11.20 -9.47
CA LYS A 38 -2.09 10.03 -10.28
C LYS A 38 -2.60 8.94 -9.36
N THR A 39 -3.88 8.59 -9.48
CA THR A 39 -4.46 7.48 -8.72
C THR A 39 -4.48 6.25 -9.59
N ASN A 40 -4.01 5.12 -9.06
CA ASN A 40 -4.04 3.90 -9.84
C ASN A 40 -5.49 3.47 -10.11
N SER A 41 -5.79 3.14 -11.36
CA SER A 41 -7.06 2.53 -11.74
C SER A 41 -6.92 1.33 -12.66
N GLU A 42 -5.69 0.89 -12.89
CA GLU A 42 -5.33 -0.28 -13.67
C GLU A 42 -4.91 -1.39 -12.71
N TRP A 43 -5.75 -2.42 -12.58
CA TRP A 43 -5.50 -3.58 -11.73
C TRP A 43 -5.53 -4.86 -12.57
N PRO A 44 -4.95 -5.97 -12.09
CA PRO A 44 -5.06 -7.26 -12.77
C PRO A 44 -6.52 -7.61 -13.07
N GLU A 45 -6.86 -7.72 -14.36
CA GLU A 45 -8.22 -8.03 -14.86
C GLU A 45 -9.32 -7.01 -14.51
N GLU A 46 -8.98 -5.83 -14.00
CA GLU A 46 -9.94 -4.75 -13.68
C GLU A 46 -9.42 -3.37 -14.14
N LEU A 47 -10.25 -2.64 -14.89
CA LEU A 47 -9.97 -1.28 -15.34
C LEU A 47 -10.98 -0.28 -14.76
N GLY A 48 -10.50 0.90 -14.38
CA GLY A 48 -11.33 2.02 -13.92
C GLY A 48 -11.79 1.94 -12.47
N ARG A 49 -11.30 0.96 -11.69
CA ARG A 49 -11.54 0.86 -10.23
C ARG A 49 -10.40 1.54 -9.48
N LEU A 50 -10.67 2.36 -8.49
CA LEU A 50 -9.61 3.05 -7.72
C LEU A 50 -8.91 2.15 -6.70
N LYS A 51 -9.50 0.99 -6.39
CA LYS A 51 -8.96 0.00 -5.46
C LYS A 51 -9.18 -1.42 -5.97
N THR A 52 -8.34 -2.34 -5.49
CA THR A 52 -8.55 -3.79 -5.63
C THR A 52 -8.70 -4.45 -4.26
N ASN A 53 -9.14 -5.71 -4.24
CA ASN A 53 -9.36 -6.48 -3.03
C ASN A 53 -8.03 -6.82 -2.31
N THR A 54 -7.99 -6.69 -0.98
CA THR A 54 -6.84 -7.10 -0.16
C THR A 54 -6.85 -8.61 0.08
N VAL A 55 -6.60 -9.37 -0.99
CA VAL A 55 -6.77 -10.83 -1.03
C VAL A 55 -5.62 -11.48 -1.80
N LEU A 56 -5.25 -12.67 -1.36
CA LEU A 56 -4.26 -13.55 -2.00
C LEU A 56 -4.87 -14.92 -2.28
N GLN A 57 -4.42 -15.55 -3.36
CA GLN A 57 -4.58 -16.97 -3.61
C GLN A 57 -3.19 -17.57 -3.81
N TYR A 58 -2.91 -18.64 -3.08
CA TYR A 58 -1.63 -19.34 -3.16
C TYR A 58 -1.74 -20.59 -4.01
N ASP A 59 -0.60 -21.14 -4.40
CA ASP A 59 -0.51 -22.52 -4.82
C ASP A 59 -0.96 -23.50 -3.70
N ASN A 60 -1.13 -24.77 -4.05
CA ASN A 60 -1.63 -25.80 -3.13
C ASN A 60 -0.73 -26.01 -1.90
N ASP A 61 0.55 -25.70 -2.00
CA ASP A 61 1.53 -25.84 -0.93
C ASP A 61 1.68 -24.55 -0.08
N PHE A 62 0.91 -23.51 -0.40
CA PHE A 62 0.96 -22.20 0.24
C PHE A 62 2.37 -21.56 0.23
N THR A 63 3.15 -21.85 -0.80
CA THR A 63 4.52 -21.36 -0.98
C THR A 63 4.52 -20.03 -1.71
N GLU A 64 3.88 -19.97 -2.86
CA GLU A 64 3.89 -18.85 -3.82
C GLU A 64 2.48 -18.28 -4.03
N VAL A 65 2.41 -16.99 -4.32
CA VAL A 65 1.16 -16.32 -4.70
C VAL A 65 0.89 -16.56 -6.18
N GLU A 66 -0.24 -17.21 -6.50
CA GLU A 66 -0.70 -17.40 -7.88
C GLU A 66 -1.53 -16.21 -8.37
N LEU A 67 -2.44 -15.71 -7.52
CA LEU A 67 -3.29 -14.56 -7.81
C LEU A 67 -3.37 -13.63 -6.61
N TRP A 68 -3.56 -12.34 -6.86
CA TRP A 68 -3.82 -11.33 -5.84
C TRP A 68 -4.88 -10.36 -6.34
N GLY A 69 -5.46 -9.55 -5.45
CA GLY A 69 -6.49 -8.61 -5.84
C GLY A 69 -7.81 -9.30 -6.17
N LYS A 70 -8.59 -8.69 -7.07
CA LYS A 70 -9.86 -9.26 -7.54
C LYS A 70 -9.73 -10.64 -8.18
N PRO A 71 -8.72 -10.94 -9.02
CA PRO A 71 -8.57 -12.28 -9.61
C PRO A 71 -8.54 -13.42 -8.58
N ALA A 72 -7.99 -13.18 -7.39
CA ALA A 72 -7.94 -14.17 -6.31
C ALA A 72 -9.33 -14.54 -5.73
N LEU A 73 -10.37 -13.76 -6.02
CA LEU A 73 -11.76 -14.05 -5.63
C LEU A 73 -12.54 -14.82 -6.72
N CYS A 74 -12.06 -14.80 -7.96
CA CYS A 74 -12.74 -15.40 -9.09
C CYS A 74 -12.48 -16.92 -9.10
N LYS A 75 -13.48 -17.73 -8.74
CA LYS A 75 -13.43 -19.17 -9.00
C LYS A 75 -13.42 -19.42 -10.50
N LYS A 76 -12.41 -20.09 -11.05
CA LYS A 76 -12.49 -20.45 -12.47
C LYS A 76 -13.58 -21.51 -12.66
N PRO A 77 -14.46 -21.37 -13.68
CA PRO A 77 -15.43 -22.41 -13.97
C PRO A 77 -14.70 -23.70 -14.35
N ASN A 78 -14.80 -24.68 -13.47
CA ASN A 78 -14.01 -25.90 -13.51
C ASN A 78 -14.48 -26.78 -14.69
N ARG A 79 -13.79 -26.76 -15.83
CA ARG A 79 -14.15 -27.59 -17.00
C ARG A 79 -13.79 -29.06 -16.83
N LYS A 80 -13.01 -29.44 -15.80
CA LYS A 80 -12.63 -30.82 -15.51
C LYS A 80 -12.39 -31.04 -14.01
N GLY A 81 -13.45 -31.23 -13.24
CA GLY A 81 -13.54 -32.08 -12.03
C GLY A 81 -12.43 -32.13 -10.96
N LYS A 82 -11.44 -31.22 -10.94
CA LYS A 82 -10.38 -31.18 -9.94
C LYS A 82 -10.53 -29.91 -9.12
N ASP A 83 -10.94 -30.06 -7.88
CA ASP A 83 -11.10 -28.99 -6.89
C ASP A 83 -9.73 -28.61 -6.32
N THR A 84 -8.78 -28.25 -7.21
CA THR A 84 -7.37 -27.96 -6.88
C THR A 84 -7.08 -26.47 -6.71
N GLU A 85 -8.10 -25.62 -6.73
CA GLU A 85 -7.93 -24.19 -6.45
C GLU A 85 -7.98 -23.96 -4.94
N THR A 86 -6.93 -23.37 -4.39
CA THR A 86 -6.91 -23.00 -2.97
C THR A 86 -7.92 -21.90 -2.69
N LYS A 87 -8.40 -21.85 -1.44
CA LYS A 87 -9.32 -20.78 -1.01
C LYS A 87 -8.58 -19.44 -0.90
N PRO A 88 -9.25 -18.32 -1.20
CA PRO A 88 -8.69 -17.00 -0.98
C PRO A 88 -8.31 -16.80 0.49
N VAL A 89 -7.18 -16.13 0.69
CA VAL A 89 -6.64 -15.71 1.97
C VAL A 89 -6.97 -14.22 2.14
N GLU A 90 -7.95 -13.93 2.97
CA GLU A 90 -8.53 -12.60 3.16
C GLU A 90 -8.38 -12.14 4.62
N LEU A 91 -8.60 -10.85 4.86
CA LEU A 91 -8.73 -10.27 6.20
C LEU A 91 -7.51 -10.50 7.12
N PHE A 92 -6.35 -10.83 6.55
CA PHE A 92 -5.12 -11.11 7.30
C PHE A 92 -4.59 -9.88 8.06
N LYS A 93 -4.97 -8.65 7.66
CA LYS A 93 -4.70 -7.41 8.41
C LYS A 93 -5.40 -7.40 9.78
N LEU A 94 -6.50 -8.15 9.98
CA LEU A 94 -7.18 -8.24 11.30
C LEU A 94 -6.36 -8.95 12.38
N HIS A 95 -5.24 -9.59 12.01
CA HIS A 95 -4.27 -10.11 12.98
C HIS A 95 -3.38 -9.02 13.60
N LEU A 96 -3.41 -7.81 13.04
CA LEU A 96 -2.81 -6.60 13.62
C LEU A 96 -3.83 -5.83 14.48
N GLY A 97 -3.32 -5.02 15.40
CA GLY A 97 -4.13 -4.19 16.29
C GLY A 97 -4.91 -4.99 17.33
N ASN A 98 -5.81 -4.30 18.03
CA ASN A 98 -6.55 -4.86 19.17
C ASN A 98 -7.83 -5.62 18.77
N CYS A 99 -7.80 -6.34 17.63
CA CYS A 99 -8.95 -7.12 17.20
C CYS A 99 -9.18 -8.33 18.12
N LEU A 100 -10.43 -8.56 18.55
CA LEU A 100 -10.77 -9.72 19.39
C LEU A 100 -10.52 -11.02 18.61
N GLU A 101 -9.98 -12.02 19.29
CA GLU A 101 -9.58 -13.30 18.68
C GLU A 101 -10.71 -13.98 17.90
N LYS A 102 -11.97 -13.85 18.37
CA LYS A 102 -13.16 -14.38 17.69
C LYS A 102 -13.43 -13.79 16.29
N TYR A 103 -12.85 -12.63 15.98
CA TYR A 103 -12.99 -11.95 14.69
C TYR A 103 -11.77 -12.15 13.78
N LYS A 104 -10.70 -12.76 14.28
CA LYS A 104 -9.53 -13.05 13.46
C LYS A 104 -9.79 -14.25 12.55
N PRO A 105 -9.55 -14.14 11.24
CA PRO A 105 -9.73 -15.26 10.33
C PRO A 105 -8.71 -16.36 10.63
N LYS A 106 -9.11 -17.62 10.47
CA LYS A 106 -8.16 -18.74 10.41
C LYS A 106 -7.47 -18.71 9.06
N LEU A 107 -6.18 -18.41 9.05
CA LEU A 107 -5.38 -18.32 7.84
C LEU A 107 -4.61 -19.63 7.59
N PRO A 108 -4.48 -20.07 6.34
CA PRO A 108 -3.63 -21.21 5.99
C PRO A 108 -2.13 -20.88 6.08
N VAL A 109 -1.78 -19.59 6.11
CA VAL A 109 -0.42 -19.07 6.23
C VAL A 109 -0.30 -18.10 7.40
N ASN A 110 0.92 -17.86 7.87
CA ASN A 110 1.19 -16.82 8.85
C ASN A 110 0.74 -15.45 8.32
N PHE A 111 0.03 -14.65 9.12
CA PHE A 111 -0.48 -13.35 8.69
C PHE A 111 0.64 -12.39 8.23
N LYS A 112 1.84 -12.43 8.82
CA LYS A 112 2.98 -11.62 8.37
C LYS A 112 3.44 -12.02 6.97
N LYS A 113 3.40 -13.33 6.65
CA LYS A 113 3.69 -13.84 5.30
C LYS A 113 2.65 -13.27 4.32
N ALA A 114 1.36 -13.37 4.65
CA ALA A 114 0.30 -12.82 3.81
C ALA A 114 0.43 -11.29 3.58
N ILE A 115 0.71 -10.51 4.63
CA ILE A 115 0.97 -9.08 4.50
C ILE A 115 2.17 -8.83 3.59
N THR A 116 3.29 -9.51 3.83
CA THR A 116 4.52 -9.36 3.04
C THR A 116 4.28 -9.68 1.57
N ASN A 117 3.61 -10.80 1.28
CA ASN A 117 3.33 -11.20 -0.10
C ASN A 117 2.37 -10.23 -0.80
N TYR A 118 1.32 -9.76 -0.11
CA TYR A 118 0.41 -8.76 -0.68
C TYR A 118 1.11 -7.43 -0.97
N LEU A 119 1.93 -6.95 -0.03
CA LEU A 119 2.75 -5.75 -0.23
C LEU A 119 3.76 -5.93 -1.38
N GLY A 120 4.28 -7.15 -1.55
CA GLY A 120 5.15 -7.51 -2.67
C GLY A 120 4.44 -7.36 -4.02
N GLU A 121 3.24 -7.91 -4.16
CA GLU A 121 2.48 -7.83 -5.41
C GLU A 121 2.03 -6.41 -5.76
N ILE A 122 1.43 -5.68 -4.81
CA ILE A 122 1.07 -4.28 -5.05
C ILE A 122 2.32 -3.41 -5.26
N GLY A 123 3.43 -3.75 -4.62
CA GLY A 123 4.72 -3.10 -4.79
C GLY A 123 5.32 -3.26 -6.18
N LYS A 124 5.20 -4.45 -6.79
CA LYS A 124 5.56 -4.67 -8.20
C LYS A 124 4.75 -3.75 -9.10
N LEU A 125 3.42 -3.70 -8.90
CA LEU A 125 2.54 -2.84 -9.68
C LEU A 125 2.88 -1.35 -9.53
N ILE A 126 3.19 -0.87 -8.32
CA ILE A 126 3.64 0.51 -8.10
C ILE A 126 4.93 0.80 -8.89
N LYS A 127 5.91 -0.10 -8.82
CA LYS A 127 7.19 0.03 -9.54
C LYS A 127 7.01 0.04 -11.06
N GLU A 128 6.04 -0.71 -11.59
CA GLU A 128 5.68 -0.71 -13.01
C GLU A 128 4.91 0.55 -13.44
N THR A 129 4.15 1.14 -12.52
CA THR A 129 3.31 2.31 -12.83
C THR A 129 4.10 3.63 -12.81
N ILE A 130 5.09 3.79 -11.93
CA ILE A 130 5.89 5.02 -11.84
C ILE A 130 6.53 5.42 -13.20
N PRO A 131 7.22 4.51 -13.93
CA PRO A 131 7.83 4.82 -15.22
C PRO A 131 6.84 5.24 -16.32
N LYS A 132 5.55 4.94 -16.17
CA LYS A 132 4.51 5.39 -17.11
C LYS A 132 4.30 6.92 -17.05
N TYR A 133 4.67 7.55 -15.94
CA TYR A 133 4.48 8.98 -15.72
C TYR A 133 5.81 9.76 -15.70
N TRP A 134 6.86 9.18 -15.12
CA TRP A 134 8.15 9.85 -14.94
C TRP A 134 9.32 8.90 -15.21
N GLU A 135 10.23 9.30 -16.09
CA GLU A 135 11.45 8.54 -16.40
C GLU A 135 12.55 8.74 -15.34
N GLY A 136 13.47 7.78 -15.22
CA GLY A 136 14.65 7.91 -14.36
C GLY A 136 14.39 7.85 -12.86
N ILE A 137 13.19 7.43 -12.43
CA ILE A 137 12.86 7.24 -11.01
C ILE A 137 13.34 5.87 -10.54
N ASP A 138 14.50 5.82 -9.89
CA ASP A 138 14.86 4.69 -9.02
C ASP A 138 13.91 4.62 -7.80
N PHE A 139 13.26 3.46 -7.62
CA PHE A 139 12.28 3.27 -6.57
C PHE A 139 12.88 3.33 -5.16
N MET A 140 14.07 2.78 -4.94
CA MET A 140 14.69 2.74 -3.61
C MET A 140 15.37 4.06 -3.27
N GLU A 141 15.86 4.79 -4.28
CA GLU A 141 16.55 6.04 -4.10
C GLU A 141 15.60 7.24 -4.03
N HIS A 142 14.58 7.30 -4.89
CA HIS A 142 13.80 8.51 -5.12
C HIS A 142 12.36 8.49 -4.60
N VAL A 143 11.86 7.35 -4.12
CA VAL A 143 10.48 7.22 -3.66
C VAL A 143 10.38 7.34 -2.14
N LEU A 144 9.44 8.17 -1.68
CA LEU A 144 8.91 8.15 -0.32
C LEU A 144 7.61 7.34 -0.31
N LEU A 145 7.59 6.23 0.42
CA LEU A 145 6.40 5.44 0.64
C LEU A 145 5.69 5.89 1.92
N VAL A 146 4.47 6.37 1.78
CA VAL A 146 3.60 6.76 2.89
C VAL A 146 2.46 5.75 2.98
N VAL A 147 2.44 4.95 4.06
CA VAL A 147 1.41 3.93 4.27
C VAL A 147 0.45 4.40 5.35
N SER A 148 -0.84 4.40 5.04
CA SER A 148 -1.86 4.68 6.04
C SER A 148 -2.19 3.44 6.88
N ILE A 149 -2.33 3.63 8.18
CA ILE A 149 -2.63 2.57 9.14
C ILE A 149 -3.76 2.99 10.10
N PRO A 150 -4.50 2.06 10.69
CA PRO A 150 -5.50 2.35 11.72
C PRO A 150 -4.89 3.16 12.88
N ALA A 151 -5.63 4.11 13.43
CA ALA A 151 -5.17 4.93 14.55
C ALA A 151 -4.91 4.10 15.81
N GLU A 152 -5.55 2.93 15.91
CA GLU A 152 -5.43 1.97 17.01
C GLU A 152 -4.18 1.09 16.91
N PHE A 153 -3.40 1.18 15.83
CA PHE A 153 -2.17 0.41 15.69
C PHE A 153 -1.15 0.85 16.74
N SER A 154 -0.70 -0.11 17.52
CA SER A 154 0.36 0.06 18.50
C SER A 154 1.74 0.19 17.82
N GLU A 155 2.77 0.55 18.60
CA GLU A 155 4.14 0.59 18.08
C GLU A 155 4.64 -0.79 17.62
N SER A 156 4.15 -1.88 18.22
CA SER A 156 4.47 -3.24 17.75
C SER A 156 3.79 -3.54 16.41
N ASP A 157 2.54 -3.11 16.20
CA ASP A 157 1.86 -3.25 14.90
C ASP A 157 2.60 -2.48 13.80
N LYS A 158 3.03 -1.25 14.10
CA LYS A 158 3.86 -0.43 13.20
C LYS A 158 5.19 -1.11 12.89
N ALA A 159 5.82 -1.71 13.89
CA ALA A 159 7.07 -2.46 13.70
C ALA A 159 6.88 -3.70 12.80
N ILE A 160 5.76 -4.42 12.96
CA ILE A 160 5.40 -5.55 12.09
C ILE A 160 5.14 -5.08 10.66
N MET A 161 4.39 -3.99 10.47
CA MET A 161 4.14 -3.40 9.15
C MET A 161 5.44 -2.96 8.47
N ARG A 162 6.35 -2.33 9.21
CA ARG A 162 7.69 -1.94 8.73
C ARG A 162 8.51 -3.16 8.31
N GLU A 163 8.51 -4.22 9.11
CA GLU A 163 9.16 -5.49 8.79
C GLU A 163 8.59 -6.13 7.52
N CYS A 164 7.26 -6.21 7.38
CA CYS A 164 6.63 -6.76 6.18
C CYS A 164 6.93 -5.91 4.94
N THR A 165 6.95 -4.57 5.08
CA THR A 165 7.28 -3.64 3.99
C THR A 165 8.74 -3.80 3.52
N PHE A 166 9.67 -3.98 4.46
CA PHE A 166 11.06 -4.29 4.16
C PHE A 166 11.19 -5.64 3.44
N ASN A 167 10.58 -6.70 3.98
CA ASN A 167 10.63 -8.04 3.38
C ASN A 167 9.95 -8.11 2.01
N ALA A 168 8.97 -7.23 1.74
CA ALA A 168 8.34 -7.07 0.43
C ALA A 168 9.23 -6.33 -0.59
N GLY A 169 10.42 -5.87 -0.18
CA GLY A 169 11.33 -5.13 -1.05
C GLY A 169 10.77 -3.76 -1.44
N LEU A 170 10.02 -3.11 -0.55
CA LEU A 170 9.52 -1.74 -0.76
C LEU A 170 10.39 -0.67 -0.09
N ILE A 171 11.36 -1.07 0.73
CA ILE A 171 12.40 -0.21 1.28
C ILE A 171 13.72 -0.98 1.34
N GLY A 172 14.84 -0.29 1.12
CA GLY A 172 16.18 -0.91 1.13
C GLY A 172 16.70 -1.27 2.52
N GLU A 173 16.16 -0.64 3.57
CA GLU A 173 16.57 -0.86 4.97
C GLU A 173 15.35 -0.86 5.88
N LYS A 174 15.34 -1.71 6.92
CA LYS A 174 14.22 -1.83 7.88
C LYS A 174 13.85 -0.48 8.51
N ASN A 175 14.85 0.32 8.87
CA ASN A 175 14.66 1.63 9.51
C ASN A 175 14.74 2.80 8.51
N SER A 176 14.51 2.55 7.22
CA SER A 176 14.54 3.61 6.20
C SER A 176 13.58 4.75 6.55
N GLU A 177 14.09 5.99 6.44
CA GLU A 177 13.31 7.23 6.56
C GLU A 177 12.38 7.45 5.37
N LYS A 178 12.53 6.67 4.29
CA LYS A 178 11.65 6.66 3.11
C LYS A 178 10.39 5.82 3.28
N LEU A 179 10.17 5.28 4.48
CA LEU A 179 8.87 4.74 4.89
C LEU A 179 8.32 5.58 6.03
N GLN A 180 7.18 6.21 5.77
CA GLN A 180 6.42 6.94 6.77
C GLN A 180 5.05 6.29 6.96
N PHE A 181 4.61 6.28 8.22
CA PHE A 181 3.24 5.91 8.57
C PHE A 181 2.47 7.15 8.97
N THR A 182 1.19 7.12 8.68
CA THR A 182 0.19 8.12 9.04
C THR A 182 -1.11 7.40 9.35
N THR A 183 -1.98 8.01 10.13
CA THR A 183 -3.23 7.35 10.47
C THR A 183 -4.29 7.56 9.39
N GLU A 184 -5.18 6.58 9.22
CA GLU A 184 -6.35 6.71 8.33
C GLU A 184 -7.19 7.98 8.60
N PRO A 185 -7.49 8.37 9.87
CA PRO A 185 -8.18 9.63 10.13
C PRO A 185 -7.34 10.89 9.83
N GLU A 186 -6.02 10.89 10.07
CA GLU A 186 -5.17 12.04 9.68
C GLU A 186 -5.14 12.22 8.16
N ALA A 187 -4.99 11.11 7.43
CA ALA A 187 -5.09 11.05 5.97
C ALA A 187 -6.41 11.65 5.46
N ALA A 188 -7.53 11.24 6.06
CA ALA A 188 -8.86 11.75 5.73
C ALA A 188 -9.01 13.25 6.06
N ALA A 189 -8.51 13.70 7.22
CA ALA A 189 -8.62 15.08 7.66
C ALA A 189 -7.84 16.04 6.75
N VAL A 190 -6.60 15.71 6.41
CA VAL A 190 -5.76 16.55 5.55
C VAL A 190 -6.37 16.67 4.14
N TYR A 191 -7.00 15.62 3.65
CA TYR A 191 -7.79 15.71 2.43
C TYR A 191 -8.97 16.68 2.53
N CYS A 192 -9.78 16.57 3.58
CA CYS A 192 -10.95 17.43 3.77
C CYS A 192 -10.52 18.90 3.77
N MET A 193 -9.42 19.21 4.47
CA MET A 193 -8.82 20.54 4.47
C MET A 193 -8.43 20.98 3.06
N HIS A 194 -7.77 20.16 2.25
CA HIS A 194 -7.43 20.55 0.87
C HIS A 194 -8.66 20.82 -0.01
N SER A 195 -9.73 20.04 0.15
CA SER A 195 -10.97 20.22 -0.63
C SER A 195 -11.65 21.54 -0.31
N SER A 196 -11.60 21.96 0.95
CA SER A 196 -12.11 23.23 1.44
C SER A 196 -11.15 24.40 1.21
N LEU A 197 -9.83 24.15 1.16
CA LEU A 197 -8.77 25.15 1.02
C LEU A 197 -8.30 25.36 -0.42
N ARG A 198 -8.98 24.80 -1.43
CA ARG A 198 -8.79 25.25 -2.83
C ARG A 198 -9.04 26.76 -3.00
N GLU A 199 -9.67 27.41 -2.03
CA GLU A 199 -9.84 28.87 -1.95
C GLU A 199 -8.63 29.62 -1.34
N TYR A 200 -7.70 28.93 -0.64
CA TYR A 200 -6.58 29.57 0.06
C TYR A 200 -5.27 28.80 -0.18
N LYS A 201 -4.43 29.31 -1.09
CA LYS A 201 -3.09 28.79 -1.41
C LYS A 201 -2.19 28.76 -0.17
N LEU A 202 -2.02 27.59 0.46
CA LEU A 202 -0.99 27.38 1.47
C LEU A 202 0.22 26.70 0.82
N THR A 203 1.33 27.43 0.74
CA THR A 203 2.57 27.09 0.03
C THR A 203 3.70 26.74 1.00
N GLU A 204 3.55 25.68 1.81
CA GLU A 204 4.68 25.17 2.61
C GLU A 204 5.09 23.74 2.23
N PRO A 205 6.38 23.49 1.91
CA PRO A 205 6.87 22.18 1.46
C PRO A 205 6.67 21.04 2.47
N GLY A 206 6.75 21.34 3.78
CA GLY A 206 6.53 20.37 4.87
C GLY A 206 5.09 19.86 4.96
N SER A 207 4.15 20.59 4.40
CA SER A 207 2.74 20.24 4.42
C SER A 207 2.41 19.28 3.28
N LYS A 208 3.10 19.37 2.12
CA LYS A 208 2.86 18.52 0.93
C LYS A 208 2.78 17.02 1.29
N PHE A 209 3.63 16.57 2.20
CA PHE A 209 3.82 15.15 2.57
C PHE A 209 2.58 14.44 3.14
N ILE A 210 1.64 15.15 3.76
CA ILE A 210 0.46 14.54 4.42
C ILE A 210 -0.80 14.60 3.51
N TYR A 211 -0.79 15.38 2.42
CA TYR A 211 -2.01 15.63 1.62
C TYR A 211 -2.46 14.48 0.69
N PHE A 212 -1.63 13.46 0.48
CA PHE A 212 -1.81 12.53 -0.65
C PHE A 212 -2.75 11.34 -0.41
N ILE A 213 -3.31 11.23 0.79
CA ILE A 213 -3.91 10.00 1.29
C ILE A 213 -5.44 10.06 1.29
N LYS A 214 -6.01 10.80 0.34
CA LYS A 214 -7.38 10.50 -0.09
C LYS A 214 -7.41 9.47 -1.19
N TYR A 215 -6.55 9.61 -2.18
CA TYR A 215 -6.76 8.90 -3.45
C TYR A 215 -6.56 7.39 -3.29
N ALA A 216 -5.99 6.97 -2.17
CA ALA A 216 -5.91 5.58 -1.76
C ALA A 216 -7.16 5.12 -0.98
N TYR A 217 -7.94 6.04 -0.40
CA TYR A 217 -9.12 5.82 0.45
C TYR A 217 -10.46 5.75 -0.29
N TYR A 218 -10.62 6.40 -1.45
CA TYR A 218 -11.85 6.41 -2.25
C TYR A 218 -11.59 6.11 -3.71
#